data_AF-A0A7S3C6R1-F1
#
_entry.id   AF-A0A7S3C6R1-F1
#
_cell.length_a   1.000
_cell.length_b   1.000
_cell.length_c   1.000
_cell.angle_alpha   90.00
_cell.angle_beta   90.00
_cell.angle_gamma   90.00
#
_symmetry.space_group_name_H-M   'P 1'
#
loop_
_entity.id
_entity.type
_entity.pdbx_description
1 polymer ?
#
loop_
_entity_poly.entity_id
_entity_poly.type
_entity_poly.pdbx_seq_one_letter_code
_entity_poly.pdbx_strand_id
1 'polypeptide(L)'
;VRGAVVAMAKKRQGQAKRLGRLYGNGGAGSSRKHTKPSPFEYKSATPRFDVLGKTKRKSGGGARGKATTRVNVLAKRDEGVKRREKSLLVEYNRRHTANTFVDRRFGEDDETLNEEDRAILRFQRERVRQAKRNRYALGDGEDDEYGGRAGGGLTHGGRDLDDFDDSELRGELDSDG
;
A
#
# COMPACT_ATOMS: atom_id res chain seq x y z
N VAL A 1 79.58 -2.73 -18.98
CA VAL A 1 80.81 -2.91 -18.18
C VAL A 1 80.51 -2.51 -16.74
N ARG A 2 80.76 -3.44 -15.82
CA ARG A 2 80.93 -3.39 -14.34
C ARG A 2 80.78 -2.01 -13.65
N GLY A 3 80.12 -1.85 -12.49
CA GLY A 3 79.52 -2.83 -11.58
C GLY A 3 79.20 -2.21 -10.19
N ALA A 4 78.81 -3.11 -9.28
CA ALA A 4 78.81 -3.05 -7.80
C ALA A 4 77.95 -1.93 -7.13
N VAL A 5 77.34 -2.07 -5.94
CA VAL A 5 77.61 -2.88 -4.75
C VAL A 5 76.28 -3.11 -4.00
N VAL A 6 76.15 -4.30 -3.42
CA VAL A 6 75.15 -4.72 -2.43
C VAL A 6 75.36 -4.00 -1.09
N ALA A 7 74.31 -3.40 -0.53
CA ALA A 7 74.26 -3.07 0.90
C ALA A 7 72.98 -3.61 1.54
N MET A 8 73.17 -4.60 2.39
CA MET A 8 72.18 -5.26 3.24
C MET A 8 72.00 -4.42 4.52
N ALA A 9 70.81 -3.92 4.82
CA ALA A 9 70.46 -3.38 6.14
C ALA A 9 69.20 -4.09 6.66
N LYS A 10 69.37 -4.75 7.81
CA LYS A 10 68.47 -5.74 8.40
C LYS A 10 67.87 -5.16 9.69
N LYS A 11 66.54 -5.29 9.84
CA LYS A 11 65.72 -5.02 11.06
C LYS A 11 65.72 -3.55 11.53
N ARG A 12 64.62 -2.97 11.98
CA ARG A 12 63.83 -3.38 13.16
C ARG A 12 62.34 -3.10 12.93
N GLN A 13 61.51 -4.14 12.93
CA GLN A 13 60.07 -3.98 13.15
C GLN A 13 59.87 -3.53 14.59
N GLY A 14 59.49 -2.26 14.79
CA GLY A 14 59.03 -1.76 16.06
C GLY A 14 57.70 -2.42 16.42
N GLN A 15 57.66 -3.05 17.60
CA GLN A 15 56.41 -3.48 18.22
C GLN A 15 55.66 -2.23 18.72
N ALA A 16 54.86 -1.61 17.86
CA ALA A 16 53.85 -0.65 18.29
C ALA A 16 52.67 -1.42 18.89
N LYS A 17 52.73 -1.67 20.20
CA LYS A 17 51.58 -2.14 20.98
C LYS A 17 50.48 -1.08 20.87
N ARG A 18 49.41 -1.40 20.14
CA ARG A 18 48.20 -0.57 20.00
C ARG A 18 47.44 -0.59 21.33
N LEU A 19 47.81 0.29 22.26
CA LEU A 19 46.91 0.71 23.33
C LEU A 19 46.02 1.81 22.77
N GLY A 20 44.78 1.47 22.43
CA GLY A 20 43.81 2.43 21.90
C GLY A 20 42.63 1.79 21.20
N ARG A 21 41.68 1.24 21.97
CA ARG A 21 40.25 1.22 21.63
C ARG A 21 39.39 0.72 22.80
N LEU A 22 39.40 1.47 23.90
CA LEU A 22 38.19 1.58 24.70
C LEU A 22 37.41 2.75 24.08
N TYR A 23 36.12 2.54 23.79
CA TYR A 23 35.21 3.50 23.15
C TYR A 23 35.43 3.73 21.64
N GLY A 24 35.46 2.65 20.87
CA GLY A 24 35.16 2.70 19.45
C GLY A 24 33.74 2.16 19.22
N ASN A 25 32.81 3.05 18.89
CA ASN A 25 31.48 2.74 18.36
C ASN A 25 31.65 2.04 16.99
N GLY A 26 32.05 0.77 17.03
CA GLY A 26 32.07 -0.11 15.89
C GLY A 26 30.73 -0.80 15.83
N GLY A 27 29.87 -0.34 14.91
CA GLY A 27 28.70 -1.08 14.46
C GLY A 27 29.16 -2.43 13.91
N ALA A 28 29.35 -3.39 14.82
CA ALA A 28 29.50 -4.78 14.49
C ALA A 28 28.14 -5.20 13.94
N GLY A 29 28.05 -5.27 12.62
CA GLY A 29 26.97 -5.96 11.93
C GLY A 29 26.81 -7.31 12.59
N SER A 30 25.76 -7.45 13.40
CA SER A 30 25.39 -8.68 14.04
C SER A 30 25.08 -9.66 12.91
N SER A 31 26.10 -10.44 12.54
CA SER A 31 25.89 -11.68 11.81
C SER A 31 24.96 -12.48 12.71
N ARG A 32 23.68 -12.45 12.35
CA ARG A 32 22.63 -13.23 13.00
C ARG A 32 23.03 -14.69 12.80
N LYS A 33 23.88 -15.21 13.68
CA LYS A 33 24.10 -16.64 13.83
C LYS A 33 22.71 -17.21 13.96
N HIS A 34 22.30 -18.00 12.97
CA HIS A 34 21.05 -18.71 13.03
C HIS A 34 21.16 -19.64 14.24
N THR A 35 20.67 -19.18 15.39
CA THR A 35 20.55 -19.99 16.58
C THR A 35 19.59 -21.10 16.17
N LYS A 36 20.04 -22.34 16.30
CA LYS A 36 19.15 -23.49 16.08
C LYS A 36 17.91 -23.24 16.94
N PRO A 37 16.70 -23.28 16.36
CA PRO A 37 15.52 -22.87 17.09
C PRO A 37 15.38 -23.75 18.32
N SER A 38 14.95 -23.15 19.43
CA SER A 38 14.96 -23.85 20.71
C SER A 38 14.05 -25.09 20.63
N PRO A 39 14.46 -26.25 21.18
CA PRO A 39 13.61 -27.44 21.21
C PRO A 39 12.25 -27.20 21.90
N PHE A 40 12.18 -26.21 22.79
CA PHE A 40 10.95 -25.85 23.52
C PHE A 40 9.95 -25.06 22.68
N GLU A 41 10.34 -24.56 21.51
CA GLU A 41 9.42 -23.89 20.59
C GLU A 41 8.48 -24.88 19.89
N TYR A 42 8.87 -26.16 19.82
CA TYR A 42 8.15 -27.19 19.08
C TYR A 42 7.42 -28.15 20.00
N LYS A 43 6.16 -28.43 19.67
CA LYS A 43 5.41 -29.55 20.24
C LYS A 43 5.35 -30.67 19.21
N SER A 44 5.74 -31.87 19.62
CA SER A 44 5.65 -33.08 18.81
C SER A 44 4.46 -33.93 19.24
N ALA A 45 3.79 -34.56 18.28
CA ALA A 45 2.78 -35.58 18.53
C ALA A 45 3.14 -36.84 17.74
N THR A 46 3.20 -37.98 18.42
CA THR A 46 3.43 -39.29 17.82
C THR A 46 2.07 -39.91 17.44
N PRO A 47 1.92 -40.44 16.23
CA PRO A 47 0.73 -41.21 15.90
C PRO A 47 0.72 -42.51 16.71
N ARG A 48 -0.45 -42.89 17.22
CA ARG A 48 -0.62 -44.15 17.97
C ARG A 48 -0.55 -45.38 17.06
N PHE A 49 -1.07 -45.26 15.83
CA PHE A 49 -1.15 -46.31 14.82
C PHE A 49 -0.39 -45.92 13.55
N ASP A 50 0.26 -46.88 12.88
CA ASP A 50 0.84 -46.66 11.55
C ASP A 50 -0.26 -46.83 10.51
N VAL A 51 -0.62 -45.75 9.83
CA VAL A 51 -1.72 -45.73 8.84
C VAL A 51 -1.10 -45.61 7.46
N LEU A 52 -1.43 -46.56 6.57
CA LEU A 52 -0.96 -46.58 5.18
C LEU A 52 -1.36 -45.28 4.46
N GLY A 53 -0.48 -44.75 3.61
CA GLY A 53 -0.75 -43.53 2.82
C GLY A 53 -0.42 -42.20 3.52
N LYS A 54 -0.17 -42.18 4.83
CA LYS A 54 0.35 -40.97 5.50
C LYS A 54 1.86 -40.85 5.27
N THR A 55 2.27 -39.88 4.46
CA THR A 55 3.70 -39.65 4.18
C THR A 55 4.44 -39.34 5.49
N LYS A 56 5.48 -40.13 5.80
CA LYS A 56 6.33 -39.89 6.97
C LYS A 56 7.18 -38.65 6.69
N ARG A 57 6.64 -37.45 6.97
CA ARG A 57 7.36 -36.18 6.75
C ARG A 57 8.64 -36.20 7.58
N LYS A 58 9.81 -36.30 6.92
CA LYS A 58 11.13 -36.11 7.53
C LYS A 58 11.27 -34.64 7.94
N SER A 59 10.67 -34.26 9.06
CA SER A 59 10.98 -32.96 9.68
C SER A 59 12.33 -33.07 10.37
N GLY A 60 13.36 -32.53 9.71
CA GLY A 60 14.64 -32.06 10.26
C GLY A 60 15.25 -32.82 11.43
N GLY A 61 16.33 -33.57 11.12
CA GLY A 61 17.40 -33.88 12.06
C GLY A 61 17.27 -35.22 12.80
N GLY A 62 18.04 -36.21 12.34
CA GLY A 62 18.55 -37.31 13.16
C GLY A 62 17.66 -38.54 13.30
N ALA A 63 18.08 -39.61 12.64
CA ALA A 63 17.87 -41.04 12.95
C ALA A 63 16.47 -41.53 13.40
N ARG A 64 15.86 -42.33 12.51
CA ARG A 64 14.99 -43.49 12.81
C ARG A 64 13.93 -43.29 13.90
N GLY A 65 12.72 -42.88 13.50
CA GLY A 65 11.54 -43.09 14.34
C GLY A 65 10.34 -42.25 13.90
N LYS A 66 9.22 -42.94 13.66
CA LYS A 66 7.82 -42.46 13.54
C LYS A 66 7.60 -40.99 13.16
N ALA A 67 6.89 -40.78 12.04
CA ALA A 67 6.42 -39.48 11.58
C ALA A 67 5.76 -38.67 12.69
N THR A 68 6.52 -37.77 13.30
CA THR A 68 6.07 -36.95 14.41
C THR A 68 5.71 -35.60 13.82
N THR A 69 4.44 -35.23 13.91
CA THR A 69 4.03 -33.88 13.55
C THR A 69 4.67 -32.94 14.56
N ARG A 70 5.63 -32.14 14.12
CA ARG A 70 6.26 -31.08 14.91
C ARG A 70 5.65 -29.74 14.51
N VAL A 71 5.07 -29.03 15.47
CA VAL A 71 4.48 -27.70 15.27
C VAL A 71 5.24 -26.71 16.14
N ASN A 72 5.72 -25.61 15.54
CA ASN A 72 6.26 -24.49 16.32
C ASN A 72 5.10 -23.75 17.01
N VAL A 73 4.92 -23.99 18.31
CA VAL A 73 3.80 -23.45 19.08
C VAL A 73 3.99 -21.96 19.35
N LEU A 74 5.23 -21.52 19.59
CA LEU A 74 5.50 -20.09 19.82
C LEU A 74 5.20 -19.28 18.57
N ALA A 75 5.71 -19.70 17.41
CA ALA A 75 5.41 -19.03 16.15
C ALA A 75 3.90 -18.94 15.88
N LYS A 76 3.13 -20.00 16.21
CA LYS A 76 1.67 -19.99 16.08
C LYS A 76 0.98 -19.04 17.08
N ARG A 77 1.48 -18.95 18.31
CA ARG A 77 0.98 -17.99 19.31
C ARG A 77 1.25 -16.55 18.87
N ASP A 78 2.46 -16.28 18.39
CA ASP A 78 2.86 -14.97 17.88
C ASP A 78 2.01 -14.56 16.67
N GLU A 79 1.73 -15.51 15.76
CA GLU A 79 0.81 -15.32 14.64
C GLU A 79 -0.59 -14.94 15.14
N GLY A 80 -1.07 -15.56 16.22
CA GLY A 80 -2.35 -15.25 16.85
C GLY A 80 -2.38 -13.89 17.56
N VAL A 81 -1.28 -13.46 18.17
CA VAL A 81 -1.13 -12.11 18.75
C VAL A 81 -1.21 -11.08 17.62
N LYS A 82 -0.42 -11.25 16.56
CA LYS A 82 -0.40 -10.34 15.39
C LYS A 82 -1.77 -10.22 14.71
N ARG A 83 -2.55 -11.30 14.66
CA ARG A 83 -3.93 -11.25 14.15
C ARG A 83 -4.83 -10.37 15.02
N ARG A 84 -4.75 -10.53 16.35
CA ARG A 84 -5.55 -9.71 17.29
C ARG A 84 -5.12 -8.24 17.28
N GLU A 85 -3.84 -7.96 17.13
CA GLU A 85 -3.33 -6.59 16.94
C GLU A 85 -3.86 -5.94 15.65
N LYS A 86 -4.13 -6.73 14.60
CA LYS A 86 -4.67 -6.21 13.34
C LYS A 86 -6.20 -6.03 13.35
N SER A 87 -6.94 -6.85 14.09
CA SER A 87 -8.41 -6.76 14.17
C SER A 87 -8.89 -6.11 15.47
N LEU A 88 -8.88 -6.87 16.57
CA LEU A 88 -9.46 -6.46 17.86
C LEU A 88 -8.88 -5.16 18.40
N LEU A 89 -7.57 -4.92 18.24
CA LEU A 89 -6.97 -3.67 18.69
C LEU A 89 -7.48 -2.47 17.88
N VAL A 90 -7.68 -2.65 16.58
CA VAL A 90 -8.23 -1.60 15.70
C VAL A 90 -9.67 -1.31 16.06
N GLU A 91 -10.48 -2.35 16.31
CA GLU A 91 -11.87 -2.23 16.77
C GLU A 91 -11.96 -1.55 18.14
N TYR A 92 -11.10 -1.95 19.08
CA TYR A 92 -11.02 -1.36 20.42
C TYR A 92 -10.73 0.14 20.35
N ASN A 93 -9.75 0.55 19.53
CA ASN A 93 -9.41 1.95 19.35
C ASN A 93 -10.55 2.76 18.72
N ARG A 94 -11.39 2.11 17.90
CA ARG A 94 -12.54 2.73 17.22
C ARG A 94 -13.86 2.67 18.01
N ARG A 95 -13.90 1.99 19.17
CA ARG A 95 -15.14 1.73 19.91
C ARG A 95 -15.90 2.98 20.38
N HIS A 96 -15.20 4.11 20.54
CA HIS A 96 -15.77 5.39 20.97
C HIS A 96 -15.92 6.39 19.83
N THR A 97 -15.66 5.96 18.60
CA THR A 97 -15.71 6.81 17.41
C THR A 97 -16.93 6.43 16.58
N ALA A 98 -17.80 7.40 16.28
CA ALA A 98 -18.98 7.16 15.44
C ALA A 98 -18.69 7.25 13.92
N ASN A 99 -17.52 7.78 13.54
CA ASN A 99 -17.18 8.05 12.14
C ASN A 99 -16.59 6.80 11.46
N THR A 100 -17.17 6.42 10.33
CA THR A 100 -16.67 5.34 9.46
C THR A 100 -16.24 5.90 8.11
N PHE A 101 -15.02 5.60 7.67
CA PHE A 101 -14.59 5.93 6.32
C PHE A 101 -15.09 4.85 5.35
N VAL A 102 -15.94 5.24 4.39
CA VAL A 102 -16.43 4.37 3.32
C VAL A 102 -15.83 4.85 2.02
N ASP A 103 -15.06 3.99 1.36
CA ASP A 103 -14.50 4.27 0.05
C ASP A 103 -15.57 4.08 -1.02
N ARG A 104 -15.89 5.15 -1.75
CA ARG A 104 -16.90 5.13 -2.82
C ARG A 104 -16.28 5.29 -4.22
N ARG A 105 -14.96 5.09 -4.34
CA ARG A 105 -14.27 5.12 -5.63
C ARG A 105 -14.76 3.94 -6.49
N PHE A 106 -14.88 4.18 -7.79
CA PHE A 106 -15.34 3.16 -8.73
C PHE A 106 -14.33 1.99 -8.77
N GLY A 107 -14.84 0.76 -8.68
CA GLY A 107 -14.06 -0.47 -8.75
C GLY A 107 -13.13 -0.75 -7.56
N GLU A 108 -13.22 -0.03 -6.43
CA GLU A 108 -12.41 -0.39 -5.24
C GLU A 108 -12.89 -1.71 -4.59
N ASP A 109 -14.21 -1.96 -4.57
CA ASP A 109 -14.83 -3.17 -4.00
C ASP A 109 -14.92 -4.36 -4.98
N ASP A 110 -14.56 -4.15 -6.25
CA ASP A 110 -14.70 -5.16 -7.31
C ASP A 110 -13.34 -5.83 -7.60
N GLU A 111 -13.21 -7.10 -7.19
CA GLU A 111 -12.00 -7.90 -7.40
C GLU A 111 -11.79 -8.34 -8.85
N THR A 112 -12.78 -8.18 -9.73
CA THR A 112 -12.68 -8.60 -11.14
C THR A 112 -11.91 -7.60 -12.02
N LEU A 113 -11.80 -6.34 -11.59
CA LEU A 113 -11.13 -5.28 -12.31
C LEU A 113 -9.64 -5.22 -11.95
N ASN A 114 -8.79 -5.16 -12.97
CA ASN A 114 -7.35 -5.00 -12.77
C ASN A 114 -7.01 -3.62 -12.16
N GLU A 115 -5.84 -3.50 -11.53
CA GLU A 115 -5.36 -2.23 -10.95
C GLU A 115 -5.34 -1.08 -11.97
N GLU A 116 -4.89 -1.38 -13.19
CA GLU A 116 -4.80 -0.42 -14.28
C GLU A 116 -6.19 0.02 -14.76
N ASP A 117 -7.11 -0.91 -14.96
CA ASP A 117 -8.48 -0.62 -15.38
C ASP A 117 -9.22 0.22 -14.33
N ARG A 118 -9.01 -0.08 -13.05
CA ARG A 118 -9.54 0.72 -11.93
C ARG A 118 -9.05 2.17 -12.00
N ALA A 119 -7.76 2.38 -12.30
CA ALA A 119 -7.19 3.72 -12.42
C ALA A 119 -7.76 4.49 -13.62
N ILE A 120 -7.90 3.83 -14.77
CA ILE A 120 -8.47 4.43 -16.00
C ILE A 120 -9.93 4.85 -15.75
N LEU A 121 -10.74 3.97 -15.17
CA LEU A 121 -12.17 4.24 -14.92
C LEU A 121 -12.36 5.36 -13.89
N ARG A 122 -11.49 5.43 -12.86
CA ARG A 122 -11.47 6.57 -11.92
C ARG A 122 -11.18 7.88 -12.64
N PHE A 123 -10.16 7.89 -13.50
CA PHE A 123 -9.79 9.07 -14.26
C PHE A 123 -10.91 9.53 -15.20
N GLN A 124 -11.55 8.59 -15.92
CA GLN A 124 -12.69 8.90 -16.78
C GLN A 124 -13.84 9.49 -15.97
N ARG A 125 -14.22 8.87 -14.85
CA ARG A 125 -15.27 9.39 -13.97
C ARG A 125 -14.94 10.74 -13.37
N GLU A 126 -13.67 10.97 -13.03
CA GLU A 126 -13.19 12.26 -12.56
C GLU A 126 -13.30 13.32 -13.66
N ARG A 127 -12.87 13.02 -14.89
CA ARG A 127 -12.99 13.92 -16.05
C ARG A 127 -14.44 14.30 -16.33
N VAL A 128 -15.34 13.32 -16.34
CA VAL A 128 -16.79 13.55 -16.51
C VAL A 128 -17.33 14.44 -15.39
N ARG A 129 -16.96 14.17 -14.12
CA ARG A 129 -17.39 14.99 -12.98
C ARG A 129 -16.82 16.41 -13.04
N GLN A 130 -15.57 16.58 -13.47
CA GLN A 130 -14.94 17.88 -13.63
C GLN A 130 -15.62 18.68 -14.74
N ALA A 131 -15.92 18.05 -15.89
CA ALA A 131 -16.68 18.67 -16.97
C ALA A 131 -18.06 19.15 -16.50
N LYS A 132 -18.84 18.29 -15.83
CA LYS A 132 -20.17 18.63 -15.28
C LYS A 132 -20.15 19.71 -14.18
N ARG A 133 -19.05 19.82 -13.43
CA ARG A 133 -18.91 20.82 -12.37
C ARG A 133 -18.59 22.21 -12.92
N ASN A 134 -18.02 22.31 -14.12
CA ASN A 134 -17.59 23.58 -14.65
C ASN A 134 -18.80 24.39 -15.14
N ARG A 135 -19.23 25.38 -14.36
CA ARG A 135 -20.35 26.29 -14.70
C ARG A 135 -20.13 27.08 -15.98
N TYR A 136 -18.89 27.14 -16.47
CA TYR A 136 -18.50 27.89 -17.67
C TYR A 136 -18.19 26.97 -18.85
N ALA A 137 -18.36 25.65 -18.71
CA ALA A 137 -18.33 24.73 -19.84
C ALA A 137 -19.68 24.81 -20.56
N LEU A 138 -19.86 25.87 -21.35
CA LEU A 138 -20.97 25.97 -22.29
C LEU A 138 -20.72 24.92 -23.37
N GLY A 139 -21.51 23.85 -23.38
CA GLY A 139 -21.45 22.85 -24.44
C GLY A 139 -21.75 23.51 -25.79
N ASP A 140 -21.02 23.11 -26.83
CA ASP A 140 -21.43 23.36 -28.21
C ASP A 140 -22.74 22.59 -28.39
N GLY A 141 -23.86 23.31 -28.37
CA GLY A 141 -25.15 22.78 -27.97
C GLY A 141 -25.65 21.64 -28.84
N GLU A 142 -26.01 20.51 -28.22
CA GLU A 142 -26.97 19.51 -28.74
C GLU A 142 -27.42 18.45 -27.69
N ASP A 143 -27.10 18.57 -26.38
CA ASP A 143 -27.36 17.49 -25.39
C ASP A 143 -28.23 17.91 -24.18
N ASP A 144 -29.22 18.78 -24.39
CA ASP A 144 -30.23 19.12 -23.36
C ASP A 144 -31.50 18.22 -23.41
N GLU A 145 -31.42 17.02 -24.01
CA GLU A 145 -32.63 16.17 -24.14
C GLU A 145 -33.11 15.57 -22.81
N TYR A 146 -32.30 15.52 -21.75
CA TYR A 146 -32.72 14.98 -20.44
C TYR A 146 -32.05 15.70 -19.26
N GLY A 147 -32.51 16.91 -18.92
CA GLY A 147 -31.85 17.65 -17.83
C GLY A 147 -32.52 18.91 -17.28
N GLY A 148 -33.86 19.03 -17.38
CA GLY A 148 -34.72 19.93 -16.61
C GLY A 148 -34.15 21.26 -16.12
N ARG A 149 -34.55 22.36 -16.77
CA ARG A 149 -34.93 23.65 -16.15
C ARG A 149 -34.23 23.95 -14.81
N ALA A 150 -32.92 24.08 -14.84
CA ALA A 150 -32.14 24.43 -13.64
C ALA A 150 -30.99 25.39 -13.99
N GLY A 151 -31.37 26.63 -14.31
CA GLY A 151 -30.53 27.81 -14.03
C GLY A 151 -29.30 28.04 -14.92
N GLY A 152 -29.37 27.62 -16.19
CA GLY A 152 -28.33 27.88 -17.19
C GLY A 152 -28.78 28.67 -18.42
N GLY A 153 -30.08 29.01 -18.51
CA GLY A 153 -30.59 29.86 -19.59
C GLY A 153 -30.07 31.29 -19.44
N LEU A 154 -29.85 31.98 -20.57
CA LEU A 154 -29.51 33.40 -20.56
C LEU A 154 -30.71 34.17 -19.94
N THR A 155 -30.47 34.94 -18.88
CA THR A 155 -31.52 35.73 -18.21
C THR A 155 -31.33 37.22 -18.45
N HIS A 156 -32.42 37.96 -18.68
CA HIS A 156 -32.41 39.42 -18.73
C HIS A 156 -33.38 39.98 -17.68
N GLY A 157 -32.88 40.79 -16.75
CA GLY A 157 -33.71 41.36 -15.67
C GLY A 157 -34.28 40.34 -14.67
N GLY A 158 -33.70 39.13 -14.58
CA GLY A 158 -34.17 38.06 -13.70
C GLY A 158 -35.29 37.20 -14.27
N ARG A 159 -35.63 37.37 -15.56
CA ARG A 159 -36.49 36.46 -16.33
C ARG A 159 -35.65 35.68 -17.34
N ASP A 160 -36.05 34.44 -17.61
CA ASP A 160 -35.44 33.60 -18.64
C ASP A 160 -35.74 34.20 -20.03
N LEU A 161 -34.74 34.28 -20.92
CA LEU A 161 -34.91 34.87 -22.25
C LEU A 161 -35.89 34.10 -23.15
N ASP A 162 -36.11 32.81 -22.88
CA ASP A 162 -37.08 31.97 -23.60
C ASP A 162 -38.54 32.39 -23.33
N ASP A 163 -38.79 33.13 -22.24
CA ASP A 163 -40.12 33.65 -21.90
C ASP A 163 -40.42 35.01 -22.56
N PHE A 164 -39.45 35.62 -23.27
CA PHE A 164 -39.64 36.89 -23.96
C PHE A 164 -40.17 36.66 -25.38
N ASP A 165 -41.26 37.35 -25.74
CA ASP A 165 -41.81 37.32 -27.08
C ASP A 165 -40.94 38.17 -28.03
N ASP A 166 -40.88 37.80 -29.32
CA ASP A 166 -40.02 38.44 -30.33
C ASP A 166 -40.29 39.96 -30.47
N SER A 167 -41.52 40.40 -30.17
CA SER A 167 -41.89 41.83 -30.12
C SER A 167 -41.28 42.60 -28.96
N GLU A 168 -41.03 41.96 -27.81
CA GLU A 168 -40.42 42.60 -26.64
C GLU A 168 -38.89 42.66 -26.77
N LEU A 169 -38.28 41.67 -27.42
CA LEU A 169 -36.84 41.62 -27.64
C LEU A 169 -36.38 42.61 -28.72
N ARG A 170 -37.23 42.86 -29.72
CA ARG A 170 -36.95 43.72 -30.87
C ARG A 170 -37.16 45.22 -30.61
N GLY A 171 -37.01 45.64 -29.35
CA GLY A 171 -37.36 46.94 -28.79
C GLY A 171 -37.39 48.10 -29.78
N GLU A 172 -38.47 48.88 -29.70
CA GLU A 172 -38.79 50.08 -30.47
C GLU A 172 -37.57 51.03 -30.59
N LEU A 173 -36.75 50.78 -31.61
CA LEU A 173 -35.59 51.57 -31.99
C LEU A 173 -36.03 52.60 -33.04
N ASP A 174 -37.03 53.43 -32.76
CA ASP A 174 -37.40 54.57 -33.61
C ASP A 174 -38.39 55.51 -32.90
N SER A 175 -37.93 56.42 -32.02
CA SER A 175 -38.64 57.70 -31.80
C SER A 175 -37.87 58.72 -30.94
N ASP A 176 -36.83 59.32 -31.52
CA ASP A 176 -36.35 60.62 -31.05
C ASP A 176 -36.19 61.53 -32.27
N GLY A 177 -37.27 62.26 -32.55
CA GLY A 177 -37.31 63.44 -33.43
C GLY A 177 -37.42 64.72 -32.61
#